data_AF-A0A212CTP1-F1
#
_entry.id   AF-A0A212CTP1-F1
#
_cell.length_a   1.000
_cell.length_b   1.000
_cell.length_c   1.000
_cell.angle_alpha   90.00
_cell.angle_beta   90.00
_cell.angle_gamma   90.00
#
_symmetry.space_group_name_H-M   'P 1'
#
loop_
_entity.id
_entity.type
_entity.pdbx_description
1 polymer ?
#
loop_
_entity_poly.entity_id
_entity_poly.type
_entity_poly.pdbx_seq_one_letter_code
_entity_poly.pdbx_strand_id
1 'polypeptide(L)'
;MSVLNHLKKQDQEKDNLIEKLKQQLNETKEKAQEEKEKLEQKFTMQVSELEGQFHQKAKEIGMVQTELKTIKQFQKRKIQVEKELDDEINDLLVKEKIMQLTQQRLQIQTLQKKVVSLENALVCMTKEFETEVLKLQQQAMVENQAGQVEIFKLQQLLQMKDKEMNRIKKLAKNILDERTEVERFFLDALHQVKKQILFSRKHYKQVAQTAFNLKMREACAGRMEYPKIRTFDGREHSTNSVNQDLMEADKWY
;
A
#
# COMPACT_ATOMS: atom_id res chain seq x y z
N MET A 1 -166.18 71.28 -10.08
CA MET A 1 -165.31 70.12 -10.39
C MET A 1 -163.96 70.62 -10.92
N SER A 2 -162.92 70.81 -10.09
CA SER A 2 -161.57 71.16 -10.60
C SER A 2 -160.37 70.99 -9.64
N VAL A 3 -160.55 70.65 -8.36
CA VAL A 3 -159.43 70.57 -7.38
C VAL A 3 -158.99 69.13 -7.09
N LEU A 4 -159.92 68.18 -7.13
CA LEU A 4 -159.69 66.76 -6.79
C LEU A 4 -158.86 66.00 -7.85
N ASN A 5 -158.96 66.36 -9.14
CA ASN A 5 -158.15 65.74 -10.20
C ASN A 5 -156.70 66.25 -10.25
N HIS A 6 -156.42 67.48 -9.81
CA HIS A 6 -155.06 68.02 -9.81
C HIS A 6 -154.23 67.43 -8.66
N LEU A 7 -154.84 67.27 -7.47
CA LEU A 7 -154.23 66.59 -6.33
C LEU A 7 -153.94 65.11 -6.62
N LYS A 8 -154.83 64.40 -7.32
CA LYS A 8 -154.62 62.99 -7.69
C LYS A 8 -153.50 62.80 -8.72
N LYS A 9 -153.37 63.73 -9.67
CA LYS A 9 -152.28 63.71 -10.67
C LYS A 9 -150.93 64.08 -10.04
N GLN A 10 -150.93 65.02 -9.10
CA GLN A 10 -149.73 65.39 -8.33
C GLN A 10 -149.27 64.27 -7.39
N ASP A 11 -150.19 63.55 -6.75
CA ASP A 11 -149.87 62.34 -5.96
C ASP A 11 -149.30 61.25 -6.86
N GLN A 12 -149.88 61.01 -8.03
CA GLN A 12 -149.39 59.99 -8.94
C GLN A 12 -148.05 60.34 -9.58
N GLU A 13 -147.78 61.63 -9.84
CA GLU A 13 -146.46 62.11 -10.27
C GLU A 13 -145.42 62.03 -9.14
N LYS A 14 -145.82 62.30 -7.88
CA LYS A 14 -144.96 62.10 -6.71
C LYS A 14 -144.67 60.62 -6.46
N ASP A 15 -145.67 59.75 -6.59
CA ASP A 15 -145.50 58.30 -6.45
C ASP A 15 -144.62 57.74 -7.56
N ASN A 16 -144.82 58.16 -8.82
CA ASN A 16 -143.93 57.83 -9.93
C ASN A 16 -142.51 58.35 -9.69
N LEU A 17 -142.36 59.55 -9.13
CA LEU A 17 -141.04 60.10 -8.80
C LEU A 17 -140.38 59.33 -7.65
N ILE A 18 -141.14 58.95 -6.62
CA ILE A 18 -140.68 58.10 -5.51
C ILE A 18 -140.28 56.72 -6.03
N GLU A 19 -141.03 56.14 -6.95
CA GLU A 19 -140.73 54.84 -7.55
C GLU A 19 -139.47 54.90 -8.42
N LYS A 20 -139.31 55.96 -9.22
CA LYS A 20 -138.10 56.20 -10.02
C LYS A 20 -136.87 56.48 -9.15
N LEU A 21 -137.03 57.22 -8.06
CA LEU A 21 -135.97 57.46 -7.07
C LEU A 21 -135.62 56.18 -6.30
N LYS A 22 -136.60 55.34 -5.97
CA LYS A 22 -136.38 54.00 -5.37
C LYS A 22 -135.61 53.09 -6.33
N GLN A 23 -135.97 53.08 -7.61
CA GLN A 23 -135.28 52.29 -8.63
C GLN A 23 -133.83 52.77 -8.81
N GLN A 24 -133.62 54.08 -8.93
CA GLN A 24 -132.27 54.66 -9.02
C GLN A 24 -131.42 54.37 -7.78
N LEU A 25 -132.01 54.46 -6.57
CA LEU A 25 -131.35 54.12 -5.32
C LEU A 25 -130.94 52.64 -5.29
N ASN A 26 -131.79 51.74 -5.80
CA ASN A 26 -131.49 50.32 -5.88
C ASN A 26 -130.37 50.02 -6.90
N GLU A 27 -130.43 50.60 -8.10
CA GLU A 27 -129.40 50.43 -9.12
C GLU A 27 -128.04 51.01 -8.70
N THR A 28 -128.01 52.16 -8.01
CA THR A 28 -126.76 52.69 -7.44
C THR A 28 -126.25 51.84 -6.28
N LYS A 29 -127.14 51.28 -5.45
CA LYS A 29 -126.75 50.30 -4.43
C LYS A 29 -126.15 49.04 -5.04
N GLU A 30 -126.77 48.48 -6.08
CA GLU A 30 -126.26 47.28 -6.77
C GLU A 30 -124.91 47.54 -7.42
N LYS A 31 -124.74 48.64 -8.17
CA LYS A 31 -123.45 48.99 -8.76
C LYS A 31 -122.36 49.23 -7.70
N ALA A 32 -122.68 49.93 -6.61
CA ALA A 32 -121.74 50.12 -5.52
C ALA A 32 -121.39 48.80 -4.81
N GLN A 33 -122.35 47.88 -4.70
CA GLN A 33 -122.13 46.54 -4.15
C GLN A 33 -121.26 45.68 -5.08
N GLU A 34 -121.50 45.69 -6.39
CA GLU A 34 -120.66 44.99 -7.38
C GLU A 34 -119.23 45.55 -7.43
N GLU A 35 -119.07 46.88 -7.42
CA GLU A 35 -117.74 47.51 -7.39
C GLU A 35 -117.00 47.17 -6.09
N LYS A 36 -117.71 47.18 -4.96
CA LYS A 36 -117.18 46.74 -3.66
C LYS A 36 -116.74 45.27 -3.72
N GLU A 37 -117.57 44.38 -4.25
CA GLU A 37 -117.24 42.94 -4.36
C GLU A 37 -116.05 42.68 -5.30
N LYS A 38 -115.97 43.37 -6.44
CA LYS A 38 -114.81 43.29 -7.35
C LYS A 38 -113.54 43.78 -6.67
N LEU A 39 -113.64 44.86 -5.89
CA LEU A 39 -112.51 45.41 -5.15
C LEU A 39 -112.07 44.45 -4.02
N GLU A 40 -113.02 43.89 -3.28
CA GLU A 40 -112.76 42.85 -2.27
C GLU A 40 -112.10 41.61 -2.89
N GLN A 41 -112.60 41.11 -4.03
CA GLN A 41 -111.98 40.00 -4.75
C GLN A 41 -110.55 40.32 -5.19
N LYS A 42 -110.31 41.50 -5.77
CA LYS A 42 -108.98 41.93 -6.21
C LYS A 42 -107.99 41.99 -5.04
N PHE A 43 -108.37 42.60 -3.92
CA PHE A 43 -107.52 42.65 -2.74
C PHE A 43 -107.32 41.27 -2.11
N THR A 44 -108.35 40.43 -2.09
CA THR A 44 -108.24 39.04 -1.59
C THR A 44 -107.24 38.23 -2.41
N MET A 45 -107.26 38.35 -3.75
CA MET A 45 -106.27 37.70 -4.62
C MET A 45 -104.85 38.21 -4.36
N GLN A 46 -104.66 39.53 -4.23
CA GLN A 46 -103.34 40.10 -3.95
C GLN A 46 -102.78 39.66 -2.59
N VAL A 47 -103.63 39.58 -1.57
CA VAL A 47 -103.25 39.06 -0.24
C VAL A 47 -102.82 37.60 -0.35
N SER A 48 -103.62 36.76 -1.01
CA SER A 48 -103.30 35.33 -1.20
C SER A 48 -101.99 35.12 -1.96
N GLU A 49 -101.72 35.90 -3.01
CA GLU A 49 -100.47 35.80 -3.77
C GLU A 49 -99.25 36.22 -2.93
N LEU A 50 -99.36 37.32 -2.18
CA LEU A 50 -98.31 37.77 -1.26
C LEU A 50 -98.05 36.75 -0.13
N GLU A 51 -99.10 36.14 0.42
CA GLU A 51 -98.98 35.07 1.42
C GLU A 51 -98.24 33.85 0.85
N GLY A 52 -98.55 33.46 -0.40
CA GLY A 52 -97.84 32.40 -1.11
C GLY A 52 -96.35 32.72 -1.31
N GLN A 53 -96.03 33.94 -1.76
CA GLN A 53 -94.64 34.40 -1.91
C GLN A 53 -93.90 34.45 -0.56
N PHE A 54 -94.57 34.89 0.51
CA PHE A 54 -93.99 34.94 1.85
C PHE A 54 -93.71 33.53 2.37
N HIS A 55 -94.64 32.59 2.17
CA HIS A 55 -94.45 31.19 2.56
C HIS A 55 -93.26 30.55 1.82
N GLN A 56 -93.14 30.81 0.52
CA GLN A 56 -92.02 30.33 -0.29
C GLN A 56 -90.68 30.93 0.19
N LYS A 57 -90.61 32.25 0.42
CA LYS A 57 -89.41 32.89 0.97
C LYS A 57 -89.06 32.37 2.37
N ALA A 58 -90.05 32.11 3.22
CA ALA A 58 -89.82 31.54 4.55
C ALA A 58 -89.18 30.15 4.47
N LYS A 59 -89.63 29.32 3.52
CA LYS A 59 -89.03 28.00 3.26
C LYS A 59 -87.59 28.10 2.78
N GLU A 60 -87.30 28.99 1.83
CA GLU A 60 -85.94 29.24 1.32
C GLU A 60 -84.99 29.73 2.42
N ILE A 61 -85.44 30.68 3.25
CA ILE A 61 -84.68 31.16 4.43
C ILE A 61 -84.39 29.99 5.38
N GLY A 62 -85.37 29.12 5.62
CA GLY A 62 -85.17 27.91 6.42
C GLY A 62 -84.07 27.00 5.85
N MET A 63 -84.08 26.76 4.54
CA MET A 63 -83.04 25.96 3.86
C MET A 63 -81.66 26.61 3.98
N VAL A 64 -81.55 27.91 3.72
CA VAL A 64 -80.29 28.66 3.84
C VAL A 64 -79.76 28.63 5.28
N GLN A 65 -80.64 28.72 6.28
CA GLN A 65 -80.23 28.61 7.69
C GLN A 65 -79.69 27.22 8.02
N THR A 66 -80.27 26.15 7.46
CA THR A 66 -79.74 24.79 7.64
C THR A 66 -78.39 24.60 6.95
N GLU A 67 -78.22 25.11 5.73
CA GLU A 67 -76.95 25.05 4.99
C GLU A 67 -75.85 25.87 5.68
N LEU A 68 -76.18 27.04 6.22
CA LEU A 68 -75.22 27.83 7.01
C LEU A 68 -74.75 27.08 8.27
N LYS A 69 -75.64 26.30 8.91
CA LYS A 69 -75.26 25.46 10.05
C LYS A 69 -74.32 24.33 9.62
N THR A 70 -74.59 23.66 8.51
CA THR A 70 -73.71 22.59 8.01
C THR A 70 -72.36 23.14 7.58
N ILE A 71 -72.32 24.27 6.85
CA ILE A 71 -71.06 24.94 6.46
C ILE A 71 -70.21 25.29 7.69
N LYS A 72 -70.80 25.84 8.74
CA LYS A 72 -70.07 26.14 9.99
C LYS A 72 -69.49 24.88 10.65
N GLN A 73 -70.22 23.76 10.63
CA GLN A 73 -69.71 22.48 11.13
C GLN A 73 -68.57 21.94 10.27
N PHE A 74 -68.69 22.02 8.94
CA PHE A 74 -67.62 21.65 8.01
C PHE A 74 -66.37 22.48 8.22
N GLN A 75 -66.48 23.80 8.41
CA GLN A 75 -65.33 24.67 8.67
C GLN A 75 -64.62 24.29 9.98
N LYS A 76 -65.35 24.02 11.06
CA LYS A 76 -64.76 23.55 12.31
C LYS A 76 -64.02 22.22 12.13
N ARG A 77 -64.63 21.29 11.40
CA ARG A 77 -64.03 19.97 11.15
C ARG A 77 -62.80 20.06 10.25
N LYS A 78 -62.82 20.94 9.25
CA LYS A 78 -61.66 21.23 8.39
C LYS A 78 -60.45 21.69 9.22
N ILE A 79 -60.63 22.69 10.07
CA ILE A 79 -59.56 23.22 10.93
C ILE A 79 -59.03 22.12 11.87
N GLN A 80 -59.91 21.31 12.44
CA GLN A 80 -59.51 20.20 13.31
C GLN A 80 -58.65 19.17 12.56
N VAL A 81 -59.06 18.77 11.35
CA VAL A 81 -58.32 17.80 10.54
C VAL A 81 -56.98 18.36 10.07
N GLU A 82 -56.92 19.63 9.66
CA GLU A 82 -55.66 20.29 9.28
C GLU A 82 -54.67 20.29 10.46
N LYS A 83 -55.15 20.57 11.67
CA LYS A 83 -54.32 20.53 12.87
C LYS A 83 -53.84 19.11 13.21
N GLU A 84 -54.75 18.12 13.17
CA GLU A 84 -54.39 16.71 13.41
C GLU A 84 -53.33 16.23 12.42
N LEU A 85 -53.44 16.63 11.15
CA LEU A 85 -52.47 16.30 10.12
C LEU A 85 -51.11 16.97 10.39
N ASP A 86 -51.08 18.24 10.76
CA ASP A 86 -49.84 18.94 11.10
C ASP A 86 -49.16 18.32 12.33
N ASP A 87 -49.93 17.96 13.35
CA ASP A 87 -49.43 17.28 14.56
C ASP A 87 -48.84 15.90 14.21
N GLU A 88 -49.50 15.12 13.34
CA GLU A 88 -49.02 13.81 12.89
C GLU A 88 -47.75 13.91 12.02
N ILE A 89 -47.69 14.88 11.10
CA ILE A 89 -46.48 15.14 10.29
C ILE A 89 -45.30 15.50 11.19
N ASN A 90 -45.52 16.36 12.18
CA ASN A 90 -44.48 16.76 13.12
C ASN A 90 -44.00 15.57 13.96
N ASP A 91 -44.90 14.72 14.45
CA ASP A 91 -44.54 13.52 15.22
C ASP A 91 -43.70 12.54 14.37
N LEU A 92 -44.08 12.30 13.11
CA LEU A 92 -43.31 11.48 12.18
C LEU A 92 -41.92 12.06 11.91
N LEU A 93 -41.82 13.38 11.69
CA LEU A 93 -40.53 14.05 11.47
C LEU A 93 -39.61 13.94 12.69
N VAL A 94 -40.15 14.11 13.90
CA VAL A 94 -39.40 13.97 15.15
C VAL A 94 -38.90 12.53 15.32
N LYS A 95 -39.77 11.53 15.10
CA LYS A 95 -39.41 10.11 15.18
C LYS A 95 -38.30 9.74 14.20
N GLU A 96 -38.44 10.17 12.94
CA GLU A 96 -37.43 9.93 11.91
C GLU A 96 -36.09 10.56 12.29
N LYS A 97 -36.12 11.82 12.80
CA LYS A 97 -34.89 12.50 13.21
C LYS A 97 -34.21 11.81 14.39
N ILE A 98 -34.97 11.35 15.38
CA ILE A 98 -34.46 10.59 16.53
C ILE A 98 -33.83 9.28 16.05
N MET A 99 -34.46 8.57 15.12
CA MET A 99 -33.94 7.32 14.58
C MET A 99 -32.61 7.54 13.85
N GLN A 100 -32.53 8.54 12.98
CA GLN A 100 -31.30 8.92 12.27
C GLN A 100 -30.17 9.30 13.24
N LEU A 101 -30.45 10.14 14.23
CA LEU A 101 -29.46 10.55 15.25
C LEU A 101 -28.97 9.35 16.06
N THR A 102 -29.87 8.43 16.41
CA THR A 102 -29.51 7.21 17.14
C THR A 102 -28.59 6.32 16.32
N GLN A 103 -28.90 6.14 15.03
CA GLN A 103 -28.06 5.37 14.10
C GLN A 103 -26.68 6.00 13.93
N GLN A 104 -26.60 7.32 13.72
CA GLN A 104 -25.33 8.04 13.62
C GLN A 104 -24.50 7.90 14.90
N ARG A 105 -25.13 8.02 16.07
CA ARG A 105 -24.45 7.85 17.36
C ARG A 105 -23.86 6.45 17.50
N LEU A 106 -24.59 5.42 17.10
CA LEU A 106 -24.09 4.04 17.13
C LEU A 106 -22.91 3.85 16.17
N GLN A 107 -22.98 4.39 14.96
CA GLN A 107 -21.87 4.33 14.00
C GLN A 107 -20.61 5.02 14.54
N ILE A 108 -20.75 6.21 15.13
CA ILE A 108 -19.65 6.95 15.76
C ILE A 108 -19.03 6.10 16.87
N GLN A 109 -19.84 5.51 17.76
CA GLN A 109 -19.33 4.65 18.84
C GLN A 109 -18.58 3.43 18.31
N THR A 110 -19.09 2.78 17.25
CA THR A 110 -18.40 1.64 16.62
C THR A 110 -17.06 2.06 16.02
N LEU A 111 -17.02 3.20 15.32
CA LEU A 111 -15.79 3.72 14.73
C LEU A 111 -14.77 4.12 15.80
N GLN A 112 -15.21 4.79 16.87
CA GLN A 112 -14.34 5.13 18.01
C GLN A 112 -13.71 3.88 18.65
N LYS A 113 -14.50 2.82 18.87
CA LYS A 113 -13.97 1.55 19.38
C LYS A 113 -12.93 0.92 18.44
N LYS A 114 -13.15 0.99 17.12
CA LYS A 114 -12.17 0.51 16.13
C LYS A 114 -10.88 1.33 16.15
N VAL A 115 -10.97 2.65 16.23
CA VAL A 115 -9.80 3.54 16.33
C VAL A 115 -8.97 3.18 17.55
N VAL A 116 -9.59 3.11 18.73
CA VAL A 116 -8.89 2.73 19.98
C VAL A 116 -8.24 1.34 19.86
N SER A 117 -8.93 0.37 19.26
CA SER A 117 -8.37 -0.97 19.03
C SER A 117 -7.14 -0.94 18.13
N LEU A 118 -7.16 -0.13 17.06
CA LEU A 118 -6.04 0.00 16.12
C LEU A 118 -4.87 0.75 16.76
N GLU A 119 -5.13 1.81 17.51
CA GLU A 119 -4.12 2.54 18.28
C GLU A 119 -3.41 1.62 19.28
N ASN A 120 -4.17 0.81 20.02
CA ASN A 120 -3.59 -0.18 20.95
C ASN A 120 -2.72 -1.21 20.22
N ALA A 121 -3.18 -1.74 19.08
CA ALA A 121 -2.41 -2.69 18.28
C ALA A 121 -1.10 -2.07 17.77
N LEU A 122 -1.15 -0.82 17.27
CA LEU A 122 0.02 -0.08 16.82
C LEU A 122 1.03 0.16 17.95
N VAL A 123 0.55 0.52 19.15
CA VAL A 123 1.41 0.70 20.33
C VAL A 123 2.10 -0.61 20.71
N CYS A 124 1.38 -1.73 20.72
CA CYS A 124 1.99 -3.04 20.98
C CYS A 124 3.05 -3.40 19.92
N MET A 125 2.71 -3.29 18.64
CA MET A 125 3.64 -3.58 17.55
C MET A 125 4.90 -2.69 17.59
N THR A 126 4.74 -1.40 17.92
CA THR A 126 5.87 -0.47 18.03
C THR A 126 6.81 -0.89 19.15
N LYS A 127 6.27 -1.24 20.33
CA LYS A 127 7.07 -1.72 21.46
C LYS A 127 7.79 -3.03 21.14
N GLU A 128 7.10 -3.99 20.53
CA GLU A 128 7.70 -5.25 20.11
C GLU A 128 8.86 -5.01 19.14
N PHE A 129 8.65 -4.15 18.14
CA PHE A 129 9.69 -3.78 17.18
C PHE A 129 10.89 -3.10 17.85
N GLU A 130 10.67 -2.14 18.74
CA GLU A 130 11.75 -1.50 19.52
C GLU A 130 12.54 -2.53 20.34
N THR A 131 11.87 -3.46 21.00
CA THR A 131 12.54 -4.52 21.77
C THR A 131 13.37 -5.44 20.89
N GLU A 132 12.88 -5.77 19.70
CA GLU A 132 13.58 -6.65 18.76
C GLU A 132 14.81 -5.96 18.17
N VAL A 133 14.69 -4.67 17.84
CA VAL A 133 15.83 -3.84 17.40
C VAL A 133 16.92 -3.81 18.47
N LEU A 134 16.57 -3.60 19.73
CA LEU A 134 17.54 -3.58 20.84
C LEU A 134 18.23 -4.93 21.03
N LYS A 135 17.49 -6.04 20.96
CA LYS A 135 18.07 -7.40 21.04
C LYS A 135 19.03 -7.66 19.89
N LEU A 136 18.65 -7.34 18.66
CA LEU A 136 19.51 -7.52 17.48
C LEU A 136 20.78 -6.68 17.58
N GLN A 137 20.68 -5.43 18.04
CA GLN A 137 21.85 -4.58 18.27
C GLN A 137 22.79 -5.17 19.33
N GLN A 138 22.24 -5.66 20.45
CA GLN A 138 23.04 -6.27 21.50
C GLN A 138 23.71 -7.57 21.03
N GLN A 139 22.98 -8.41 20.30
CA GLN A 139 23.52 -9.65 19.75
C GLN A 139 24.65 -9.37 18.75
N ALA A 140 24.44 -8.45 17.81
CA ALA A 140 25.46 -8.04 16.85
C ALA A 140 26.71 -7.45 17.53
N MET A 141 26.53 -6.70 18.63
CA MET A 141 27.65 -6.18 19.43
C MET A 141 28.48 -7.31 20.05
N VAL A 142 27.84 -8.32 20.64
CA VAL A 142 28.51 -9.47 21.25
C VAL A 142 29.24 -10.30 20.20
N GLU A 143 28.59 -10.58 19.07
CA GLU A 143 29.19 -11.34 17.96
C GLU A 143 30.40 -10.62 17.37
N ASN A 144 30.31 -9.30 17.16
CA ASN A 144 31.44 -8.50 16.68
C ASN A 144 32.60 -8.51 17.67
N GLN A 145 32.34 -8.42 18.98
CA GLN A 145 33.38 -8.53 20.00
C GLN A 145 34.06 -9.89 19.99
N ALA A 146 33.29 -10.98 19.88
CA ALA A 146 33.81 -12.33 19.79
C ALA A 146 34.69 -12.49 18.53
N GLY A 147 34.20 -12.02 17.38
CA GLY A 147 34.95 -12.02 16.12
C GLY A 147 36.26 -11.23 16.22
N GLN A 148 36.25 -10.07 16.87
CA GLN A 148 37.45 -9.26 17.08
C GLN A 148 38.53 -10.00 17.89
N VAL A 149 38.12 -10.74 18.93
CA VAL A 149 39.03 -11.55 19.76
C VAL A 149 39.62 -12.71 18.94
N GLU A 150 38.82 -13.36 18.11
CA GLU A 150 39.29 -14.44 17.24
C GLU A 150 40.28 -13.93 16.19
N ILE A 151 39.96 -12.82 15.52
CA ILE A 151 40.85 -12.15 14.56
C ILE A 151 42.19 -11.84 15.22
N PHE A 152 42.18 -11.29 16.44
CA PHE A 152 43.42 -10.99 17.17
C PHE A 152 44.26 -12.25 17.44
N LYS A 153 43.64 -13.35 17.88
CA LYS A 153 44.33 -14.63 18.11
C LYS A 153 44.94 -15.18 16.82
N LEU A 154 44.19 -15.14 15.71
CA LEU A 154 44.66 -15.62 14.41
C LEU A 154 45.83 -14.76 13.89
N GLN A 155 45.77 -13.45 14.05
CA GLN A 155 46.86 -12.55 13.69
C GLN A 155 48.14 -12.85 14.48
N GLN A 156 48.04 -13.11 15.79
CA GLN A 156 49.21 -13.51 16.59
C GLN A 156 49.79 -14.85 16.14
N LEU A 157 48.93 -15.83 15.86
CA LEU A 157 49.37 -17.15 15.39
C LEU A 157 50.09 -17.04 14.05
N LEU A 158 49.55 -16.24 13.12
CA LEU A 158 50.16 -15.98 11.83
C LEU A 158 51.56 -15.34 11.99
N GLN A 159 51.71 -14.33 12.85
CA GLN A 159 53.01 -13.71 13.12
C GLN A 159 54.04 -14.69 13.68
N MET A 160 53.63 -15.61 14.56
CA MET A 160 54.53 -16.65 15.07
C MET A 160 54.95 -17.62 13.96
N LYS A 161 54.00 -18.02 13.10
CA LYS A 161 54.27 -18.89 11.96
C LYS A 161 55.17 -18.24 10.92
N ASP A 162 55.03 -16.95 10.65
CA ASP A 162 55.94 -16.21 9.78
C ASP A 162 57.38 -16.19 10.34
N LYS A 163 57.54 -15.99 11.65
CA LYS A 163 58.85 -16.04 12.31
C LYS A 163 59.49 -17.43 12.19
N GLU A 164 58.71 -18.49 12.43
CA GLU A 164 59.16 -19.88 12.28
C GLU A 164 59.56 -20.17 10.82
N MET A 165 58.72 -19.79 9.86
CA MET A 165 58.98 -19.92 8.44
C MET A 165 60.27 -19.21 8.02
N ASN A 166 60.51 -18.00 8.51
CA ASN A 166 61.74 -17.26 8.23
C ASN A 166 62.99 -17.94 8.81
N ARG A 167 62.89 -18.61 9.97
CA ARG A 167 63.99 -19.41 10.52
C ARG A 167 64.29 -20.62 9.63
N ILE A 168 63.24 -21.34 9.20
CA ILE A 168 63.37 -22.49 8.30
C ILE A 168 64.02 -22.06 6.97
N LYS A 169 63.56 -20.95 6.37
CA LYS A 169 64.14 -20.42 5.13
C LYS A 169 65.64 -20.09 5.27
N LYS A 170 66.05 -19.48 6.39
CA LYS A 170 67.46 -19.20 6.67
C LYS A 170 68.28 -20.48 6.82
N LEU A 171 67.77 -21.45 7.58
CA LEU A 171 68.46 -22.73 7.77
C LEU A 171 68.61 -23.48 6.44
N ALA A 172 67.55 -23.55 5.63
CA ALA A 172 67.59 -24.17 4.31
C ALA A 172 68.62 -23.51 3.40
N LYS A 173 68.72 -22.17 3.43
CA LYS A 173 69.76 -21.44 2.69
C LYS A 173 71.16 -21.80 3.18
N ASN A 174 71.40 -21.80 4.49
CA ASN A 174 72.71 -22.13 5.06
C ASN A 174 73.15 -23.55 4.67
N ILE A 175 72.25 -24.53 4.75
CA ILE A 175 72.54 -25.92 4.34
C ILE A 175 72.93 -25.99 2.86
N LEU A 176 72.24 -25.25 1.98
CA LEU A 176 72.58 -25.18 0.56
C LEU A 176 73.92 -24.51 0.32
N ASP A 177 74.22 -23.42 1.03
CA ASP A 177 75.48 -22.69 0.92
C ASP A 177 76.66 -23.56 1.39
N GLU A 178 76.55 -24.22 2.55
CA GLU A 178 77.55 -25.15 3.08
C GLU A 178 77.76 -26.34 2.15
N ARG A 179 76.68 -26.96 1.64
CA ARG A 179 76.76 -28.04 0.65
C ARG A 179 77.50 -27.58 -0.61
N THR A 180 77.18 -26.39 -1.10
CA THR A 180 77.80 -25.81 -2.31
C THR A 180 79.29 -25.57 -2.09
N GLU A 181 79.70 -25.10 -0.91
CA GLU A 181 81.10 -24.90 -0.55
C GLU A 181 81.87 -26.24 -0.53
N VAL A 182 81.30 -27.27 0.10
CA VAL A 182 81.89 -28.61 0.15
C VAL A 182 82.00 -29.23 -1.24
N GLU A 183 80.97 -29.10 -2.06
CA GLU A 183 80.98 -29.56 -3.46
C GLU A 183 82.10 -28.87 -4.26
N ARG A 184 82.24 -27.53 -4.13
CA ARG A 184 83.32 -26.78 -4.78
C ARG A 184 84.70 -27.24 -4.30
N PHE A 185 84.89 -27.39 -2.99
CA PHE A 185 86.15 -27.88 -2.42
C PHE A 185 86.55 -29.23 -3.00
N PHE A 186 85.63 -30.19 -3.07
CA PHE A 186 85.90 -31.50 -3.66
C PHE A 186 86.22 -31.43 -5.16
N LEU A 187 85.50 -30.61 -5.92
CA LEU A 187 85.80 -30.41 -7.35
C LEU A 187 87.19 -29.81 -7.56
N ASP A 188 87.58 -28.82 -6.76
CA ASP A 188 88.89 -28.19 -6.81
C ASP A 188 90.01 -29.17 -6.43
N ALA A 189 89.80 -29.98 -5.37
CA ALA A 189 90.73 -31.02 -4.96
C ALA A 189 90.92 -32.09 -6.05
N LEU A 190 89.82 -32.59 -6.64
CA LEU A 190 89.87 -33.54 -7.75
C LEU A 190 90.59 -32.95 -8.98
N HIS A 191 90.35 -31.67 -9.28
CA HIS A 191 91.04 -30.97 -10.36
C HIS A 191 92.54 -30.82 -10.07
N GLN A 192 92.93 -30.53 -8.84
CA GLN A 192 94.33 -30.45 -8.42
C GLN A 192 95.01 -31.82 -8.52
N VAL A 193 94.38 -32.89 -8.03
CA VAL A 193 94.90 -34.27 -8.15
C VAL A 193 95.07 -34.64 -9.61
N LYS A 194 94.07 -34.35 -10.47
CA LYS A 194 94.17 -34.57 -11.92
C LYS A 194 95.36 -33.82 -12.53
N LYS A 195 95.57 -32.55 -12.18
CA LYS A 195 96.74 -31.76 -12.63
C LYS A 195 98.05 -32.38 -12.17
N GLN A 196 98.13 -32.82 -10.91
CA GLN A 196 99.33 -33.44 -10.34
C GLN A 196 99.66 -34.77 -11.01
N ILE A 197 98.65 -35.61 -11.29
CA ILE A 197 98.83 -36.86 -12.06
C ILE A 197 99.38 -36.54 -13.45
N LEU A 198 98.79 -35.58 -14.17
CA LEU A 198 99.26 -35.18 -15.50
C LEU A 198 100.71 -34.67 -15.46
N PHE A 199 101.05 -33.84 -14.46
CA PHE A 199 102.42 -33.33 -14.28
C PHE A 199 103.40 -34.46 -13.97
N SER A 200 103.05 -35.34 -13.01
CA SER A 200 103.88 -36.49 -12.61
C SER A 200 104.13 -37.44 -13.79
N ARG A 201 103.07 -37.79 -14.54
CA ARG A 201 103.18 -38.62 -15.76
C ARG A 201 104.10 -37.98 -16.81
N LYS A 202 103.97 -36.66 -17.04
CA LYS A 202 104.84 -35.92 -17.95
C LYS A 202 106.29 -35.91 -17.47
N HIS A 203 106.52 -35.64 -16.19
CA HIS A 203 107.85 -35.58 -15.59
C HIS A 203 108.54 -36.95 -15.62
N TYR A 204 107.84 -38.01 -15.20
CA TYR A 204 108.33 -39.38 -15.27
C TYR A 204 108.76 -39.76 -16.69
N LYS A 205 107.93 -39.44 -17.69
CA LYS A 205 108.26 -39.67 -19.10
C LYS A 205 109.53 -38.94 -19.52
N GLN A 206 109.71 -37.68 -19.12
CA GLN A 206 110.91 -36.91 -19.40
C GLN A 206 112.15 -37.49 -18.72
N VAL A 207 112.07 -37.85 -17.43
CA VAL A 207 113.17 -38.44 -16.67
C VAL A 207 113.57 -39.81 -17.22
N ALA A 208 112.59 -40.66 -17.55
CA ALA A 208 112.86 -41.94 -18.19
C ALA A 208 113.55 -41.76 -19.56
N GLN A 209 113.17 -40.73 -20.32
CA GLN A 209 113.78 -40.43 -21.61
C GLN A 209 115.21 -39.93 -21.46
N THR A 210 115.47 -39.01 -20.53
CA THR A 210 116.83 -38.49 -20.29
C THR A 210 117.75 -39.59 -19.77
N ALA A 211 117.27 -40.43 -18.84
CA ALA A 211 118.02 -41.57 -18.31
C ALA A 211 118.35 -42.60 -19.41
N PHE A 212 117.39 -42.93 -20.27
CA PHE A 212 117.62 -43.81 -21.42
C PHE A 212 118.65 -43.22 -22.41
N ASN A 213 118.49 -41.95 -22.78
CA ASN A 213 119.40 -41.25 -23.68
C ASN A 213 120.82 -41.11 -23.11
N LEU A 214 120.97 -41.00 -21.79
CA LEU A 214 122.27 -40.99 -21.11
C LEU A 214 122.92 -42.38 -21.19
N LYS A 215 122.20 -43.43 -20.83
CA LYS A 215 122.70 -44.82 -20.93
C LYS A 215 123.11 -45.17 -22.36
N MET A 216 122.34 -44.74 -23.36
CA MET A 216 122.70 -44.89 -24.78
C MET A 216 124.02 -44.21 -25.12
N ARG A 217 124.25 -42.97 -24.65
CA ARG A 217 125.51 -42.24 -24.87
C ARG A 217 126.70 -42.90 -24.17
N GLU A 218 126.54 -43.38 -22.95
CA GLU A 218 127.59 -44.07 -22.20
C GLU A 218 127.96 -45.42 -22.84
N ALA A 219 126.97 -46.15 -23.36
CA ALA A 219 127.18 -47.37 -24.13
C ALA A 219 127.93 -47.11 -25.46
N CYS A 220 127.57 -46.04 -26.19
CA CYS A 220 128.32 -45.61 -27.38
C CYS A 220 129.80 -45.29 -27.07
N ALA A 221 130.09 -44.78 -25.87
CA ALA A 221 131.45 -44.49 -25.41
C ALA A 221 132.21 -45.74 -24.90
N GLY A 222 131.63 -46.94 -25.02
CA GLY A 222 132.23 -48.21 -24.62
C GLY A 222 132.27 -48.45 -23.11
N ARG A 223 131.57 -47.63 -22.31
CA ARG A 223 131.62 -47.71 -20.83
C ARG A 223 130.61 -48.69 -20.25
N MET A 224 129.54 -49.01 -20.99
CA MET A 224 128.46 -49.92 -20.57
C MET A 224 127.83 -50.62 -21.78
N GLU A 225 126.97 -51.61 -21.54
CA GLU A 225 126.15 -52.24 -22.60
C GLU A 225 124.97 -51.35 -23.02
N TYR A 226 124.53 -51.51 -24.28
CA TYR A 226 123.38 -50.77 -24.82
C TYR A 226 122.08 -51.14 -24.09
N PRO A 227 121.28 -50.16 -23.63
CA PRO A 227 119.99 -50.46 -23.01
C PRO A 227 118.99 -51.01 -24.04
N LYS A 228 118.07 -51.88 -23.59
CA LYS A 228 116.98 -52.40 -24.44
C LYS A 228 116.18 -51.26 -25.06
N ILE A 229 115.85 -51.36 -26.36
CA ILE A 229 115.08 -50.35 -27.10
C ILE A 229 113.79 -50.02 -26.33
N ARG A 230 113.57 -48.73 -26.09
CA ARG A 230 112.43 -48.21 -25.35
C ARG A 230 111.78 -47.06 -26.11
N THR A 231 110.46 -47.08 -26.22
CA THR A 231 109.71 -46.04 -26.94
C THR A 231 109.03 -45.06 -25.99
N PHE A 232 108.88 -43.83 -26.49
CA PHE A 232 108.32 -42.70 -25.73
C PHE A 232 107.23 -41.96 -26.53
N ASP A 233 107.00 -42.33 -27.78
CA ASP A 233 105.99 -41.71 -28.64
C ASP A 233 104.57 -42.22 -28.37
N GLY A 234 104.44 -43.35 -27.69
CA GLY A 234 103.15 -43.93 -27.32
C GLY A 234 102.46 -44.72 -28.42
N ARG A 235 103.21 -45.25 -29.39
CA ARG A 235 102.65 -46.18 -30.40
C ARG A 235 102.14 -47.47 -29.76
N GLU A 236 100.97 -47.94 -30.22
CA GLU A 236 100.23 -49.08 -29.67
C GLU A 236 100.98 -50.41 -29.79
N HIS A 237 101.84 -50.59 -30.80
CA HIS A 237 102.57 -51.84 -31.05
C HIS A 237 103.97 -51.88 -30.43
N SER A 238 104.29 -50.97 -29.51
CA SER A 238 105.58 -50.99 -28.82
C SER A 238 105.61 -52.01 -27.68
N THR A 239 106.57 -52.93 -27.73
CA THR A 239 106.75 -53.99 -26.72
C THR A 239 107.46 -53.51 -25.44
N ASN A 240 108.09 -52.32 -25.48
CA ASN A 240 108.78 -51.71 -24.32
C ASN A 240 108.58 -50.19 -24.37
N SER A 241 107.43 -49.72 -23.88
CA SER A 241 107.01 -48.32 -23.91
C SER A 241 106.93 -47.74 -22.50
N VAL A 242 107.38 -46.51 -22.30
CA VAL A 242 107.19 -45.81 -21.01
C VAL A 242 105.72 -45.69 -20.60
N ASN A 243 104.81 -45.63 -21.57
CA ASN A 243 103.38 -45.57 -21.26
C ASN A 243 102.87 -46.87 -20.63
N GLN A 244 103.53 -48.01 -20.91
CA GLN A 244 103.19 -49.29 -20.28
C GLN A 244 103.50 -49.25 -18.78
N ASP A 245 104.65 -48.72 -18.37
CA ASP A 245 105.00 -48.53 -16.97
C ASP A 245 103.97 -47.64 -16.23
N LEU A 246 103.48 -46.57 -16.90
CA LEU A 246 102.46 -45.70 -16.34
C LEU A 246 101.10 -46.41 -16.20
N MET A 247 100.71 -47.24 -17.18
CA MET A 247 99.49 -48.04 -17.10
C MET A 247 99.59 -49.19 -16.10
N GLU A 248 100.78 -49.78 -15.95
CA GLU A 248 101.02 -50.79 -14.92
C GLU A 248 100.94 -50.16 -13.55
N ALA A 249 101.54 -48.99 -13.31
CA ALA A 249 101.44 -48.26 -12.06
C ALA A 249 99.98 -47.95 -11.66
N ASP A 250 99.13 -47.61 -12.64
CA ASP A 250 97.69 -47.39 -12.40
C ASP A 250 96.95 -48.66 -11.92
N LYS A 251 97.48 -49.88 -12.14
CA LYS A 251 96.88 -51.14 -11.66
C LYS A 251 97.18 -51.49 -10.19
N TRP A 252 98.11 -50.77 -9.56
CA TRP A 252 98.51 -51.03 -8.16
C TRP A 252 97.61 -50.32 -7.13
N TYR A 253 96.57 -49.62 -7.59
CA TYR A 253 95.55 -48.93 -6.81
C TYR A 253 94.15 -49.24 -7.35
#